data_AF-A0A8K0KMP8-F1
#
_entry.id   AF-A0A8K0KMP8-F1
#
_cell.length_a   1.000
_cell.length_b   1.000
_cell.length_c   1.000
_cell.angle_alpha   90.00
_cell.angle_beta   90.00
_cell.angle_gamma   90.00
#
_symmetry.space_group_name_H-M   'P 1'
#
loop_
_entity.id
_entity.type
_entity.pdbx_description
1 polymer ?
#
loop_
_entity_poly.entity_id
_entity_poly.type
_entity_poly.pdbx_seq_one_letter_code
_entity_poly.pdbx_strand_id
1 'polypeptide(L)'
;MGRTCFVASETSSIRPPVKSPAAERIIRRASQALVRERIRHTRRTLDEVAGKLLQLHLRLAMILSPREWDHIDISTIAQAELMSNQVTTRQVKKFKRLCGKRPEVPQLNSDRTVINLTNEDLDEATKSILAKGLNFTATPKRIPYSDFIGDSYLRALQRRSDKKLLGRWRGQTPQNITY
;
A
#
# COMPACT_ATOMS: atom_id res chain seq x y z
N MET A 1 12.66 -14.12 -8.59
CA MET A 1 11.42 -14.93 -8.55
C MET A 1 10.44 -14.26 -7.59
N GLY A 2 9.72 -13.25 -8.07
CA GLY A 2 8.81 -12.44 -7.25
C GLY A 2 7.48 -13.17 -7.02
N ARG A 3 7.15 -13.46 -5.76
CA ARG A 3 5.79 -13.87 -5.39
C ARG A 3 4.92 -12.62 -5.40
N THR A 4 4.12 -12.46 -6.43
CA THR A 4 3.01 -11.51 -6.41
C THR A 4 2.02 -11.99 -5.35
N CYS A 5 1.97 -11.25 -4.24
CA CYS A 5 0.89 -11.39 -3.28
C CYS A 5 -0.39 -10.97 -4.01
N PHE A 6 -1.18 -11.97 -4.42
CA PHE A 6 -2.54 -11.78 -4.89
C PHE A 6 -3.31 -11.17 -3.72
N VAL A 7 -3.54 -9.86 -3.76
CA VAL A 7 -4.48 -9.20 -2.85
C VAL A 7 -5.81 -9.84 -3.14
N ALA A 8 -6.28 -10.69 -2.22
CA ALA A 8 -7.62 -11.25 -2.28
C ALA A 8 -8.58 -10.07 -2.24
N SER A 9 -9.02 -9.66 -3.43
CA SER A 9 -10.11 -8.72 -3.62
C SER A 9 -11.25 -9.17 -2.73
N GLU A 10 -11.75 -8.23 -1.93
CA GLU A 10 -12.97 -8.33 -1.15
C GLU A 10 -14.02 -9.17 -1.88
N THR A 11 -14.11 -10.45 -1.52
CA THR A 11 -15.24 -11.25 -1.96
C THR A 11 -16.46 -10.63 -1.29
N SER A 12 -17.45 -10.26 -2.11
CA SER A 12 -18.76 -9.76 -1.70
C SER A 12 -19.35 -10.60 -0.56
N SER A 13 -19.01 -10.25 0.67
CA SER A 13 -19.38 -11.00 1.86
C SER A 13 -20.78 -10.55 2.23
N ILE A 14 -21.77 -11.23 1.64
CA ILE A 14 -23.18 -11.07 2.01
C ILE A 14 -23.25 -11.41 3.51
N ARG A 15 -23.72 -10.45 4.32
CA ARG A 15 -23.84 -10.68 5.76
C ARG A 15 -25.09 -11.52 6.05
N PRO A 16 -25.00 -12.56 6.89
CA PRO A 16 -26.18 -13.31 7.28
C PRO A 16 -27.12 -12.43 8.12
N PRO A 17 -28.45 -12.52 7.91
CA PRO A 17 -29.43 -11.73 8.65
C PRO A 17 -29.54 -12.13 10.12
N VAL A 18 -29.11 -13.35 10.47
CA VAL A 18 -29.08 -13.88 11.84
C VAL A 18 -27.68 -14.36 12.16
N LYS A 19 -27.15 -13.99 13.32
CA LYS A 19 -25.84 -14.45 13.83
C LYS A 19 -25.96 -15.87 14.37
N SER A 20 -26.05 -16.85 13.45
CA SER A 20 -26.07 -18.27 13.77
C SER A 20 -25.11 -19.03 12.84
N PRO A 21 -24.37 -20.05 13.34
CA PRO A 21 -23.50 -20.89 12.51
C PRO A 21 -24.23 -21.59 11.36
N ALA A 22 -25.54 -21.84 11.50
CA ALA A 22 -26.36 -22.40 10.42
C ALA A 22 -26.58 -21.37 9.29
N ALA A 23 -26.95 -20.14 9.64
CA ALA A 23 -27.18 -19.05 8.69
C ALA A 23 -25.90 -18.71 7.91
N GLU A 24 -24.75 -18.70 8.58
CA GLU A 24 -23.45 -18.44 7.94
C GLU A 24 -23.07 -19.52 6.92
N ARG A 25 -23.32 -20.80 7.23
CA ARG A 25 -23.10 -21.91 6.28
C ARG A 25 -23.98 -21.79 5.03
N ILE A 26 -25.25 -21.38 5.20
CA ILE A 26 -26.19 -21.19 4.10
C ILE A 26 -25.70 -20.07 3.18
N ILE A 27 -25.35 -18.91 3.75
CA ILE A 27 -24.87 -17.76 2.98
C ILE A 27 -23.55 -18.07 2.27
N ARG A 28 -22.62 -18.77 2.93
CA ARG A 28 -21.36 -19.18 2.31
C ARG A 28 -21.57 -20.13 1.12
N ARG A 29 -22.52 -21.06 1.22
CA ARG A 29 -22.86 -21.96 0.09
C ARG A 29 -23.55 -21.19 -1.03
N ALA A 30 -24.48 -20.30 -0.69
CA ALA A 30 -25.18 -19.46 -1.66
C ALA A 30 -24.21 -18.55 -2.42
N SER A 31 -23.27 -17.88 -1.73
CA SER A 31 -22.28 -17.01 -2.36
C SER A 31 -21.39 -17.79 -3.33
N GLN A 32 -20.93 -18.98 -2.93
CA GLN A 32 -20.15 -19.86 -3.81
C GLN A 32 -20.98 -20.34 -5.02
N ALA A 33 -22.25 -20.68 -4.83
CA ALA A 33 -23.14 -21.10 -5.90
C ALA A 33 -23.38 -19.95 -6.90
N LEU A 34 -23.63 -18.73 -6.42
CA LEU A 34 -23.80 -17.55 -7.27
C LEU A 34 -22.55 -17.22 -8.08
N VAL A 35 -21.36 -17.32 -7.48
CA VAL A 35 -20.10 -17.12 -8.21
C VAL A 35 -19.93 -18.19 -9.29
N ARG A 36 -20.22 -19.46 -8.98
CA ARG A 36 -20.18 -20.55 -9.97
C ARG A 36 -21.17 -20.32 -11.11
N GLU A 37 -22.41 -19.91 -10.81
CA GLU A 37 -23.40 -19.59 -11.83
C GLU A 37 -23.00 -18.38 -12.66
N ARG A 38 -22.42 -17.35 -12.05
CA ARG A 38 -21.87 -16.21 -12.79
C ARG A 38 -20.77 -16.65 -13.76
N ILE A 39 -19.83 -17.49 -13.30
CA ILE A 39 -18.77 -18.04 -14.16
C ILE A 39 -19.36 -18.86 -15.31
N ARG A 40 -20.32 -19.75 -15.01
CA ARG A 40 -21.00 -20.56 -16.02
C ARG A 40 -21.75 -19.71 -17.03
N HIS A 41 -22.49 -18.72 -16.57
CA HIS A 41 -23.22 -17.78 -17.41
C HIS A 41 -22.26 -17.03 -18.32
N THR A 42 -21.18 -16.45 -17.78
CA THR A 42 -20.17 -15.74 -18.58
C THR A 42 -19.53 -16.64 -19.63
N ARG A 43 -19.23 -17.90 -19.29
CA ARG A 43 -18.70 -18.88 -20.26
C ARG A 43 -19.70 -19.17 -21.37
N ARG A 44 -20.97 -19.45 -21.04
CA ARG A 44 -22.02 -19.66 -22.05
C ARG A 44 -22.20 -18.46 -22.95
N THR A 45 -22.21 -17.24 -22.40
CA THR A 45 -22.31 -16.02 -23.20
C THR A 45 -21.09 -15.82 -24.09
N LEU A 46 -19.90 -16.20 -23.63
CA LEU A 46 -18.69 -16.17 -24.44
C LEU A 46 -18.81 -17.15 -25.60
N ASP A 47 -19.22 -18.39 -25.34
CA ASP A 47 -19.39 -19.43 -26.34
C ASP A 47 -20.46 -19.04 -27.38
N GLU A 48 -21.57 -18.45 -26.93
CA GLU A 48 -22.63 -17.94 -27.80
C GLU A 48 -22.13 -16.80 -28.71
N VAL A 49 -21.40 -15.84 -28.16
CA VAL A 49 -20.81 -14.74 -28.92
C VAL A 49 -19.76 -15.25 -29.90
N ALA A 50 -18.91 -16.20 -29.48
CA ALA A 50 -17.92 -16.84 -30.35
C ALA A 50 -18.58 -17.60 -31.50
N GLY A 51 -19.67 -18.33 -31.23
CA GLY A 51 -20.46 -19.01 -32.26
C GLY A 51 -21.07 -18.05 -33.28
N LYS A 52 -21.66 -16.94 -32.80
CA LYS A 52 -22.20 -15.88 -33.68
C LYS A 52 -21.10 -15.21 -34.51
N LEU A 53 -19.94 -14.94 -33.90
CA LEU A 53 -18.78 -14.37 -34.59
C LEU A 53 -18.31 -15.29 -35.72
N LEU A 54 -18.17 -16.59 -35.44
CA LEU A 54 -17.76 -17.57 -36.45
C LEU A 54 -18.79 -17.65 -37.59
N GLN A 55 -20.08 -17.69 -37.27
CA GLN A 55 -21.14 -17.73 -38.28
C GLN A 55 -21.10 -16.50 -39.20
N LEU A 56 -20.91 -15.31 -38.62
CA LEU A 56 -20.77 -14.08 -39.39
C LEU A 56 -19.50 -14.08 -40.24
N HIS A 57 -18.38 -14.54 -39.68
CA HIS A 57 -17.12 -14.65 -40.41
C HIS A 57 -17.26 -15.57 -41.64
N LEU A 58 -17.85 -16.75 -41.47
CA LEU A 58 -18.09 -17.68 -42.59
C LEU A 58 -19.01 -17.08 -43.67
N ARG A 59 -20.05 -16.35 -43.26
CA ARG A 59 -20.94 -15.64 -44.20
C ARG A 59 -20.20 -14.56 -44.97
N LEU A 60 -19.40 -13.75 -44.29
CA LEU A 60 -18.62 -12.69 -44.91
C LEU A 60 -17.53 -13.25 -45.83
N ALA A 61 -16.86 -14.34 -45.43
CA ALA A 61 -15.85 -15.00 -46.25
C ALA A 61 -16.41 -15.59 -47.55
N MET A 62 -17.71 -15.95 -47.56
CA MET A 62 -18.39 -16.42 -48.77
C MET A 62 -18.73 -15.28 -49.75
N ILE A 63 -18.94 -14.06 -49.23
CA ILE A 63 -19.42 -12.91 -50.02
C ILE A 63 -18.27 -12.02 -50.49
N LEU A 64 -17.27 -11.80 -49.62
CA LEU A 64 -16.20 -10.84 -49.85
C LEU A 64 -15.03 -11.47 -50.59
N SER A 65 -14.54 -10.74 -51.59
CA SER A 65 -13.27 -11.04 -52.26
C SER A 65 -12.06 -10.72 -51.37
N PRO A 66 -10.89 -11.35 -51.60
CA PRO A 66 -9.68 -11.09 -50.81
C PRO A 66 -9.29 -9.60 -50.77
N ARG A 67 -9.52 -8.86 -51.85
CA ARG A 67 -9.21 -7.42 -51.93
C ARG A 67 -10.12 -6.57 -51.04
N GLU A 68 -11.39 -6.94 -50.92
CA GLU A 68 -12.33 -6.25 -50.02
C GLU A 68 -11.98 -6.51 -48.55
N TRP A 69 -11.50 -7.72 -48.23
CA TRP A 69 -10.94 -8.04 -46.91
C TRP A 69 -9.74 -7.16 -46.58
N ASP A 70 -8.76 -7.04 -47.48
CA ASP A 70 -7.59 -6.18 -47.26
C ASP A 70 -7.99 -4.71 -47.03
N HIS A 71 -8.97 -4.21 -47.78
CA HIS A 71 -9.49 -2.86 -47.59
C HIS A 71 -10.16 -2.66 -46.22
N ILE A 72 -10.95 -3.64 -45.77
CA ILE A 72 -11.60 -3.61 -44.46
C ILE A 72 -10.54 -3.65 -43.35
N ASP A 73 -9.53 -4.50 -43.47
CA ASP A 73 -8.47 -4.63 -42.48
C ASP A 73 -7.66 -3.34 -42.36
N ILE A 74 -7.22 -2.77 -43.49
CA ILE A 74 -6.49 -1.49 -43.51
C ILE A 74 -7.34 -0.38 -42.87
N SER A 75 -8.62 -0.29 -43.23
CA SER A 75 -9.52 0.73 -42.68
C SER A 75 -9.74 0.54 -41.17
N THR A 76 -9.92 -0.71 -40.73
CA THR A 76 -10.14 -1.06 -39.32
C THR A 76 -8.92 -0.76 -38.47
N ILE A 77 -7.72 -1.10 -38.96
CA ILE A 77 -6.44 -0.78 -38.30
C ILE A 77 -6.28 0.74 -38.18
N ALA A 78 -6.47 1.48 -39.28
CA ALA A 78 -6.36 2.94 -39.27
C ALA A 78 -7.34 3.59 -38.28
N GLN A 79 -8.57 3.06 -38.19
CA GLN A 79 -9.57 3.54 -37.24
C GLN A 79 -9.21 3.21 -35.79
N ALA A 80 -8.69 2.00 -35.53
CA ALA A 80 -8.22 1.60 -34.21
C ALA A 80 -7.07 2.47 -33.74
N GLU A 81 -6.11 2.78 -34.61
CA GLU A 81 -5.01 3.70 -34.33
C GLU A 81 -5.52 5.11 -34.02
N LEU A 82 -6.45 5.63 -34.82
CA LEU A 82 -7.07 6.93 -34.59
C LEU A 82 -7.75 6.99 -33.21
N MET A 83 -8.55 5.97 -32.87
CA MET A 83 -9.24 5.90 -31.57
C MET A 83 -8.25 5.78 -30.42
N SER A 84 -7.21 4.95 -30.57
CA SER A 84 -6.14 4.82 -29.59
C SER A 84 -5.46 6.18 -29.34
N ASN A 85 -5.10 6.89 -30.40
CA ASN A 85 -4.51 8.23 -30.33
C ASN A 85 -5.44 9.25 -29.67
N GLN A 86 -6.75 9.19 -29.92
CA GLN A 86 -7.72 10.05 -29.24
C GLN A 86 -7.83 9.74 -27.75
N VAL A 87 -7.82 8.46 -27.37
CA VAL A 87 -7.86 8.06 -25.96
C VAL A 87 -6.58 8.47 -25.25
N THR A 88 -5.41 8.20 -25.84
CA THR A 88 -4.12 8.57 -25.25
C THR A 88 -4.01 10.08 -25.09
N THR A 89 -4.36 10.88 -26.10
CA THR A 89 -4.33 12.34 -26.00
C THR A 89 -5.29 12.86 -24.92
N ARG A 90 -6.50 12.30 -24.80
CA ARG A 90 -7.44 12.63 -23.71
C ARG A 90 -6.85 12.31 -22.33
N GLN A 91 -6.27 11.12 -22.18
CA GLN A 91 -5.67 10.70 -20.90
C GLN A 91 -4.43 11.53 -20.55
N VAL A 92 -3.58 11.85 -21.51
CA VAL A 92 -2.42 12.74 -21.32
C VAL A 92 -2.87 14.13 -20.88
N LYS A 93 -3.89 14.71 -21.53
CA LYS A 93 -4.46 16.00 -21.11
C LYS A 93 -5.02 15.94 -19.69
N LYS A 94 -5.77 14.87 -19.36
CA LYS A 94 -6.29 14.64 -18.01
C LYS A 94 -5.17 14.53 -16.99
N PHE A 95 -4.12 13.76 -17.30
CA PHE A 95 -2.96 13.58 -16.44
C PHE A 95 -2.23 14.91 -16.19
N LYS A 96 -1.92 15.67 -17.24
CA LYS A 96 -1.31 17.01 -17.10
C LYS A 96 -2.15 17.94 -16.23
N ARG A 97 -3.48 17.93 -16.41
CA ARG A 97 -4.41 18.71 -15.58
C ARG A 97 -4.38 18.28 -14.11
N LEU A 98 -4.23 16.99 -13.83
CA LEU A 98 -4.14 16.48 -12.46
C LEU A 98 -2.78 16.81 -11.84
N CYS A 99 -1.68 16.69 -12.59
CA CYS A 99 -0.35 17.07 -12.12
C CYS A 99 -0.22 18.56 -11.85
N GLY A 100 -0.78 19.42 -12.70
CA GLY A 100 -0.79 20.87 -12.48
C GLY A 100 -1.67 21.32 -11.31
N LYS A 101 -2.52 20.43 -10.77
CA LYS A 101 -3.35 20.67 -9.59
C LYS A 101 -2.80 19.98 -8.34
N ARG A 102 -1.58 19.44 -8.39
CA ARG A 102 -0.97 18.86 -7.19
C ARG A 102 -0.84 20.00 -6.17
N PRO A 103 -1.50 19.93 -5.00
CA PRO A 103 -1.23 20.90 -3.96
C PRO A 103 0.27 20.86 -3.71
N GLU A 104 0.92 22.04 -3.66
CA GLU A 104 2.28 22.12 -3.17
C GLU A 104 2.33 21.29 -1.89
N VAL A 105 3.22 20.30 -1.85
CA VAL A 105 3.42 19.53 -0.62
C VAL A 105 3.74 20.58 0.43
N PRO A 106 2.92 20.74 1.48
CA PRO A 106 3.19 21.76 2.48
C PRO A 106 4.61 21.49 2.98
N GLN A 107 5.50 22.46 2.79
CA GLN A 107 6.86 22.36 3.29
C GLN A 107 6.73 22.27 4.81
N LEU A 108 6.92 21.07 5.36
CA LEU A 108 6.97 20.90 6.80
C LEU A 108 8.20 21.65 7.28
N ASN A 109 8.01 22.60 8.19
CA ASN A 109 9.11 23.22 8.92
C ASN A 109 9.73 22.14 9.80
N SER A 110 10.88 21.60 9.38
CA SER A 110 11.63 20.55 10.07
C SER A 110 11.90 20.93 11.53
N ASP A 111 12.23 22.21 11.78
CA ASP A 111 12.57 22.75 13.10
C ASP A 111 11.42 22.73 14.11
N ARG A 112 10.17 22.78 13.61
CA ARG A 112 8.97 22.71 14.46
C ARG A 112 8.48 21.28 14.66
N THR A 113 8.93 20.36 13.80
CA THR A 113 8.46 18.96 13.76
C THR A 113 9.35 18.03 14.55
N VAL A 114 10.67 18.28 14.57
CA VAL A 114 11.66 17.47 15.28
C VAL A 114 12.20 18.25 16.48
N ILE A 115 11.84 17.85 17.69
CA ILE A 115 12.39 18.41 18.93
C ILE A 115 13.46 17.45 19.44
N ASN A 116 14.72 17.90 19.42
CA ASN A 116 15.82 17.16 20.01
C ASN A 116 15.81 17.36 21.54
N LEU A 117 15.74 16.26 22.29
CA LEU A 117 15.77 16.27 23.75
C LEU A 117 17.14 15.89 24.33
N THR A 118 18.11 15.54 23.47
CA THR A 118 19.49 15.22 23.87
C THR A 118 20.41 16.41 23.58
N ASN A 119 21.57 16.45 24.25
CA ASN A 119 22.61 17.47 24.01
C ASN A 119 23.54 17.08 22.84
N GLU A 120 23.12 16.16 21.99
CA GLU A 120 23.89 15.68 20.84
C GLU A 120 23.33 16.32 19.56
N ASP A 121 24.21 16.80 18.68
CA ASP A 121 23.78 17.41 17.42
C ASP A 121 23.25 16.35 16.45
N LEU A 122 22.05 16.56 15.91
CA LEU A 122 21.50 15.70 14.87
C LEU A 122 21.96 16.17 13.48
N ASP A 123 22.41 15.21 12.69
CA ASP A 123 22.68 15.39 11.26
C ASP A 123 21.40 15.72 10.47
N GLU A 124 21.56 16.51 9.40
CA GLU A 124 20.45 17.05 8.60
C GLU A 124 19.67 15.93 7.89
N ALA A 125 20.35 14.88 7.46
CA ALA A 125 19.69 13.69 6.90
C ALA A 125 18.79 13.01 7.94
N THR A 126 19.25 12.94 9.19
CA THR A 126 18.50 12.34 10.30
C THR A 126 17.28 13.18 10.66
N LYS A 127 17.44 14.51 10.73
CA LYS A 127 16.31 15.45 10.92
C LYS A 127 15.25 15.31 9.83
N SER A 128 15.67 15.18 8.56
CA SER A 128 14.75 15.00 7.43
C SER A 128 13.94 13.70 7.51
N ILE A 129 14.56 12.62 7.97
CA ILE A 129 13.88 11.34 8.17
C ILE A 129 12.88 11.44 9.32
N LEU A 130 13.28 12.04 10.45
CA LEU A 130 12.42 12.21 11.62
C LEU A 130 11.22 13.14 11.34
N ALA A 131 11.41 14.20 10.55
CA ALA A 131 10.35 15.13 10.17
C ALA A 131 9.24 14.47 9.33
N LYS A 132 9.52 13.36 8.64
CA LYS A 132 8.52 12.60 7.87
C LYS A 132 7.57 11.79 8.77
N GLY A 133 7.94 11.56 10.03
CA GLY A 133 7.11 10.91 11.05
C GLY A 133 7.04 9.37 10.96
N LEU A 134 6.32 8.78 11.92
CA LEU A 134 6.19 7.31 12.10
C LEU A 134 5.56 6.55 10.93
N ASN A 135 4.94 7.24 9.96
CA ASN A 135 4.35 6.59 8.79
C ASN A 135 5.39 6.03 7.80
N PHE A 136 6.68 6.34 8.00
CA PHE A 136 7.78 5.89 7.13
C PHE A 136 8.70 4.85 7.78
N THR A 137 8.45 4.45 9.02
CA THR A 137 9.18 3.35 9.67
C THR A 137 8.32 2.09 9.66
N ALA A 138 8.93 0.95 9.36
CA ALA A 138 8.22 -0.33 9.41
C ALA A 138 7.74 -0.58 10.85
N THR A 139 6.43 -0.60 11.07
CA THR A 139 5.88 -0.83 12.40
C THR A 139 6.27 -2.23 12.89
N PRO A 140 7.01 -2.36 14.01
CA PRO A 140 7.40 -3.66 14.51
C PRO A 140 6.17 -4.46 14.93
N LYS A 141 6.08 -5.73 14.50
CA LYS A 141 4.93 -6.61 14.81
C LYS A 141 4.78 -6.94 16.29
N ARG A 142 5.85 -6.78 17.08
CA ARG A 142 5.88 -7.06 18.52
C ARG A 142 6.81 -6.06 19.19
N ILE A 143 6.31 -5.35 20.19
CA ILE A 143 7.09 -4.38 20.97
C ILE A 143 7.87 -5.17 22.05
N PRO A 144 9.21 -5.09 22.11
CA PRO A 144 10.01 -5.83 23.08
C PRO A 144 9.99 -5.14 24.46
N TYR A 145 8.90 -5.34 25.22
CA TYR A 145 8.72 -4.72 26.54
C TYR A 145 9.79 -5.12 27.57
N SER A 146 10.35 -6.33 27.47
CA SER A 146 11.41 -6.83 28.36
C SER A 146 12.63 -5.94 28.36
N ASP A 147 13.00 -5.46 27.16
CA ASP A 147 14.27 -4.77 26.95
C ASP A 147 14.17 -3.33 27.45
N PHE A 148 13.02 -2.67 27.25
CA PHE A 148 12.77 -1.33 27.79
C PHE A 148 12.72 -1.31 29.33
N ILE A 149 12.09 -2.31 29.94
CA ILE A 149 11.93 -2.37 31.40
C ILE A 149 13.27 -2.72 32.06
N GLY A 150 14.03 -3.65 31.48
CA GLY A 150 15.36 -4.02 31.96
C GLY A 150 16.32 -2.83 31.94
N ASP A 151 16.42 -2.13 30.81
CA ASP A 151 17.40 -1.05 30.63
C ASP A 151 17.10 0.17 31.50
N SER A 152 15.80 0.51 31.66
CA SER A 152 15.37 1.59 32.56
C SER A 152 15.66 1.28 34.03
N TYR A 153 15.45 0.03 34.46
CA TYR A 153 15.75 -0.42 35.81
C TYR A 153 17.27 -0.42 36.09
N LEU A 154 18.08 -0.93 35.16
CA LEU A 154 19.54 -0.95 35.28
C LEU A 154 20.13 0.46 35.35
N ARG A 155 19.65 1.40 34.52
CA ARG A 155 20.07 2.82 34.59
C ARG A 155 19.63 3.52 35.87
N ALA A 156 18.47 3.16 36.42
CA ALA A 156 18.01 3.69 37.71
C ALA A 156 18.89 3.18 38.87
N LEU A 157 19.32 1.92 38.81
CA LEU A 157 20.28 1.34 39.76
C LEU A 157 21.66 1.98 39.64
N GLN A 158 22.16 2.21 38.41
CA GLN A 158 23.43 2.90 38.18
C GLN A 158 23.44 4.30 38.82
N ARG A 159 22.39 5.10 38.57
CA ARG A 159 22.20 6.42 39.22
C ARG A 159 22.15 6.36 40.74
N ARG A 160 21.61 5.27 41.30
CA ARG A 160 21.55 5.07 42.76
C ARG A 160 22.93 4.70 43.33
N SER A 161 23.74 3.96 42.58
CA SER A 161 25.13 3.62 42.92
C SER A 161 26.02 4.86 42.88
N ASP A 162 25.92 5.67 41.82
CA ASP A 162 26.72 6.90 41.65
C ASP A 162 26.43 7.94 42.76
N LYS A 163 25.16 8.05 43.19
CA LYS A 163 24.79 8.87 44.34
C LYS A 163 25.37 8.36 45.67
N LYS A 164 25.50 7.04 45.85
CA LYS A 164 26.17 6.45 47.03
C LYS A 164 27.68 6.70 47.00
N LEU A 165 28.30 6.65 45.82
CA LEU A 165 29.71 7.00 45.66
C LEU A 165 29.96 8.48 45.96
N LEU A 166 29.13 9.39 45.42
CA LEU A 166 29.19 10.84 45.73
C LEU A 166 28.90 11.16 47.21
N GLY A 167 28.07 10.36 47.88
CA GLY A 167 27.81 10.49 49.32
C GLY A 167 28.98 10.01 50.19
N ARG A 168 29.79 9.05 49.72
CA ARG A 168 30.94 8.50 50.44
C ARG A 168 32.17 9.43 50.43
N TRP A 169 32.27 10.34 49.47
CA TRP A 169 33.37 11.32 49.37
C TRP A 169 33.13 12.62 50.16
N ARG A 170 31.97 12.82 50.80
CA ARG A 170 31.67 14.01 51.64
C ARG A 170 32.08 13.87 53.11
N GLY A 171 33.10 13.05 53.42
CA GLY A 171 33.50 12.73 54.80
C GLY A 171 35.00 12.74 55.11
N GLN A 172 35.87 13.22 54.22
CA GLN A 172 37.30 13.39 54.53
C GLN A 172 37.75 14.80 54.20
N THR A 173 37.68 15.69 55.18
CA THR A 173 38.41 16.96 55.20
C THR A 173 39.81 16.69 55.77
N PRO A 174 40.92 17.04 55.08
CA PRO A 174 42.24 17.06 55.70
C PRO A 174 42.30 18.15 56.77
N GLN A 175 42.78 17.80 57.97
CA GLN A 175 43.04 18.76 59.04
C GLN A 175 44.20 19.69 58.65
N ASN A 176 44.00 20.98 58.90
CA ASN A 176 44.97 22.06 58.75
C ASN A 176 46.27 21.78 59.54
N ILE A 177 47.41 22.01 58.90
CA ILE A 177 48.69 22.26 59.56
C ILE A 177 49.00 23.76 59.40
N THR A 178 49.13 24.44 60.53
CA THR A 178 49.78 25.75 60.76
C THR A 178 50.68 25.50 61.97
N TYR A 179 51.98 25.82 62.01
CA TYR A 179 52.77 26.93 61.46
C TYR A 179 54.03 26.46 60.75
#